data_AF-A0A519KSG6-F1
#
_entry.id   AF-A0A519KSG6-F1
#
_cell.length_a   1.000
_cell.length_b   1.000
_cell.length_c   1.000
_cell.angle_alpha   90.00
_cell.angle_beta   90.00
_cell.angle_gamma   90.00
#
_symmetry.space_group_name_H-M   'P 1'
#
loop_
_entity.id
_entity.type
_entity.pdbx_description
1 polymer ?
#
loop_
_entity_poly.entity_id
_entity_poly.type
_entity_poly.pdbx_seq_one_letter_code
_entity_poly.pdbx_strand_id
1 'polypeptide(L)'
;MKWFAPKASGLILSALLLAAPAVAQEQMGDPSFRPIVARPAYAGEKPLIQLDAAHGSVQTIDGRYAGFAALARADGYRVRAGEQALDMPGALDGVDVLVISNAVRPADGSRPDAFTGAEIAVLETWVREGGALLLAADHAPYGSANETLGRALGVEMGKGYAFVP
;
A
#
# COMPACT_ATOMS: atom_id res chain seq x y z
N MET A 1 -55.06 -44.59 16.05
CA MET A 1 -54.59 -43.30 15.52
C MET A 1 -53.11 -43.39 15.22
N LYS A 2 -52.70 -43.29 13.95
CA LYS A 2 -51.30 -43.16 13.54
C LYS A 2 -51.06 -41.69 13.20
N TRP A 3 -50.21 -41.02 13.99
CA TRP A 3 -49.78 -39.64 13.72
C TRP A 3 -48.65 -39.66 12.68
N PHE A 4 -48.84 -38.97 11.56
CA PHE A 4 -47.77 -38.67 10.60
C PHE A 4 -47.19 -37.30 10.92
N ALA A 5 -45.90 -37.23 11.26
CA ALA A 5 -45.16 -35.98 11.31
C ALA A 5 -44.64 -35.65 9.89
N PRO A 6 -44.79 -34.40 9.40
CA PRO A 6 -44.22 -34.01 8.12
C PRO A 6 -42.69 -33.97 8.20
N LYS A 7 -42.02 -34.50 7.18
CA LYS A 7 -40.56 -34.48 7.03
C LYS A 7 -40.09 -33.03 6.83
N ALA A 8 -39.49 -32.45 7.86
CA ALA A 8 -38.85 -31.13 7.84
C ALA A 8 -37.51 -31.13 7.06
N SER A 9 -37.45 -31.79 5.90
CA SER A 9 -36.22 -31.94 5.12
C SER A 9 -36.11 -30.97 3.95
N GLY A 10 -37.18 -30.20 3.65
CA GLY A 10 -37.20 -29.26 2.52
C GLY A 10 -36.76 -27.82 2.85
N LEU A 11 -36.77 -27.41 4.12
CA LEU A 11 -36.51 -26.02 4.52
C LEU A 11 -35.03 -25.70 4.79
N ILE A 12 -34.17 -26.72 4.93
CA ILE A 12 -32.75 -26.52 5.23
C ILE A 12 -31.94 -26.22 3.96
N LEU A 13 -32.36 -26.70 2.78
CA LEU A 13 -31.64 -26.47 1.53
C LEU A 13 -31.83 -25.05 0.95
N SER A 14 -32.96 -24.41 1.25
CA SER A 14 -33.26 -23.05 0.76
C SER A 14 -32.53 -21.95 1.55
N ALA A 15 -32.12 -22.22 2.80
CA ALA A 15 -31.37 -21.27 3.62
C ALA A 15 -29.88 -21.17 3.26
N LEU A 16 -29.32 -22.19 2.59
CA LEU A 16 -27.92 -22.23 2.15
C LEU A 16 -27.67 -21.47 0.83
N LEU A 17 -28.71 -21.13 0.07
CA LEU A 17 -28.60 -20.41 -1.20
C LEU A 17 -28.66 -18.87 -1.08
N LEU A 18 -28.91 -18.35 0.13
CA LEU A 18 -28.99 -16.90 0.41
C LEU A 18 -27.75 -16.33 1.10
N ALA A 19 -26.77 -17.17 1.45
CA ALA A 19 -25.45 -16.72 1.86
C ALA A 19 -24.60 -16.48 0.61
N ALA A 20 -24.92 -15.43 -0.16
CA ALA A 20 -23.93 -14.89 -1.08
C ALA A 20 -22.68 -14.57 -0.24
N PRO A 21 -21.48 -15.06 -0.60
CA PRO A 21 -20.29 -14.61 0.09
C PRO A 21 -20.27 -13.10 -0.08
N ALA A 22 -20.22 -12.37 1.03
CA ALA A 22 -19.79 -10.99 1.00
C ALA A 22 -18.37 -11.03 0.44
N VAL A 23 -18.23 -10.89 -0.87
CA VAL A 23 -16.94 -10.73 -1.52
C VAL A 23 -16.38 -9.49 -0.86
N ALA A 24 -15.36 -9.66 -0.03
CA ALA A 24 -14.64 -8.53 0.54
C ALA A 24 -14.31 -7.62 -0.65
N GLN A 25 -14.77 -6.38 -0.61
CA GLN A 25 -14.47 -5.41 -1.66
C GLN A 25 -12.96 -5.17 -1.60
N GLU A 26 -12.20 -5.93 -2.37
CA GLU A 26 -10.78 -5.67 -2.54
C GLU A 26 -10.63 -4.35 -3.28
N GLN A 27 -9.83 -3.45 -2.73
CA GLN A 27 -9.36 -2.30 -3.49
C GLN A 27 -8.64 -2.83 -4.73
N MET A 28 -9.09 -2.41 -5.91
CA MET A 28 -8.44 -2.73 -7.17
C MET A 28 -7.88 -1.45 -7.77
N GLY A 29 -6.70 -1.56 -8.38
CA GLY A 29 -6.21 -0.49 -9.24
C GLY A 29 -7.02 -0.45 -10.53
N ASP A 30 -6.97 0.69 -11.23
CA ASP A 30 -7.41 0.82 -12.61
C ASP A 30 -6.18 0.79 -13.54
N PRO A 31 -5.73 -0.39 -14.01
CA PRO A 31 -4.60 -0.48 -14.92
C PRO A 31 -4.93 0.04 -16.32
N SER A 32 -6.21 0.29 -16.62
CA SER A 32 -6.66 0.86 -17.88
C SER A 32 -6.69 2.39 -17.88
N PHE A 33 -6.46 3.02 -16.73
CA PHE A 33 -6.42 4.47 -16.61
C PHE A 33 -5.32 5.07 -17.52
N ARG A 34 -5.71 6.01 -18.38
CA ARG A 34 -4.83 6.74 -19.30
C ARG A 34 -5.01 8.25 -19.11
N PRO A 35 -4.41 8.84 -18.07
CA PRO A 35 -4.57 10.26 -17.80
C PRO A 35 -3.93 11.12 -18.87
N ILE A 36 -4.56 12.27 -19.16
CA ILE A 36 -3.97 13.34 -19.96
C ILE A 36 -3.74 14.53 -19.03
N VAL A 37 -2.48 14.90 -18.85
CA VAL A 37 -2.10 16.10 -18.09
C VAL A 37 -1.79 17.21 -19.09
N ALA A 38 -2.66 18.21 -19.19
CA ALA A 38 -2.56 19.27 -20.21
C ALA A 38 -1.29 20.12 -20.07
N ARG A 39 -0.76 20.24 -18.85
CA ARG A 39 0.48 20.97 -18.54
C ARG A 39 1.30 20.15 -17.55
N PRO A 40 2.12 19.20 -18.03
CA PRO A 40 2.97 18.38 -17.17
C PRO A 40 3.91 19.25 -16.33
N ALA A 41 4.07 18.92 -15.06
CA ALA A 41 5.02 19.61 -14.18
C ALA A 41 6.46 19.49 -14.70
N TYR A 42 6.81 18.36 -15.33
CA TYR A 42 8.16 18.07 -15.81
C TYR A 42 8.19 17.77 -17.31
N ALA A 43 8.38 18.81 -18.13
CA ALA A 43 8.54 18.67 -19.58
C ALA A 43 10.00 18.35 -20.01
N GLY A 44 10.98 18.58 -19.13
CA GLY A 44 12.41 18.48 -19.41
C GLY A 44 13.07 17.32 -18.64
N GLU A 45 13.95 17.65 -17.70
CA GLU A 45 14.49 16.67 -16.75
C GLU A 45 13.35 15.99 -16.00
N LYS A 46 13.40 14.66 -15.93
CA LYS A 46 12.32 13.82 -15.40
C LYS A 46 12.75 13.23 -14.06
N PRO A 47 12.29 13.80 -12.94
CA PRO A 47 12.61 13.27 -11.63
C PRO A 47 12.15 11.83 -11.52
N LEU A 48 12.89 11.03 -10.77
CA LEU A 48 12.61 9.63 -10.52
C LEU A 48 11.79 9.48 -9.24
N ILE A 49 10.58 8.98 -9.41
CA ILE A 49 9.81 8.37 -8.34
C ILE A 49 10.18 6.88 -8.24
N GLN A 50 10.60 6.45 -7.06
CA GLN A 50 10.69 5.04 -6.71
C GLN A 50 9.48 4.66 -5.85
N LEU A 51 8.67 3.73 -6.31
CA LEU A 51 7.57 3.15 -5.52
C LEU A 51 8.09 1.89 -4.84
N ASP A 52 8.02 1.85 -3.52
CA ASP A 52 8.41 0.68 -2.74
C ASP A 52 7.60 -0.57 -3.12
N ALA A 53 8.32 -1.65 -3.37
CA ALA A 53 7.79 -2.99 -3.61
C ALA A 53 8.48 -4.05 -2.73
N ALA A 54 9.40 -3.63 -1.85
CA ALA A 54 10.17 -4.54 -1.00
C ALA A 54 9.46 -4.88 0.33
N HIS A 55 8.49 -4.06 0.77
CA HIS A 55 7.89 -4.16 2.11
C HIS A 55 6.46 -4.72 2.13
N GLY A 56 6.21 -5.72 1.27
CA GLY A 56 4.99 -6.55 1.31
C GLY A 56 3.67 -5.83 1.00
N SER A 57 3.76 -4.57 0.55
CA SER A 57 2.62 -3.78 0.13
C SER A 57 1.96 -4.37 -1.13
N VAL A 58 0.63 -4.35 -1.19
CA VAL A 58 -0.15 -4.73 -2.37
C VAL A 58 -0.35 -3.55 -3.34
N GLN A 59 0.20 -2.38 -2.98
CA GLN A 59 0.16 -1.12 -3.71
C GLN A 59 1.31 -1.06 -4.73
N THR A 60 1.39 -2.06 -5.61
CA THR A 60 2.47 -2.20 -6.60
C THR A 60 2.25 -1.33 -7.83
N ILE A 61 3.33 -1.04 -8.55
CA ILE A 61 3.37 -0.15 -9.71
C ILE A 61 2.46 -0.61 -10.86
N ASP A 62 2.27 -1.92 -11.03
CA ASP A 62 1.41 -2.52 -12.06
C ASP A 62 0.11 -3.07 -11.47
N GLY A 63 -0.09 -2.92 -10.16
CA GLY A 63 -1.26 -3.38 -9.41
C GLY A 63 -2.12 -2.21 -8.93
N ARG A 64 -2.39 -2.15 -7.62
CA ARG A 64 -3.32 -1.16 -7.05
C ARG A 64 -2.87 0.29 -7.22
N TYR A 65 -1.57 0.52 -7.47
CA TYR A 65 -0.99 1.85 -7.68
C TYR A 65 -0.71 2.17 -9.15
N ALA A 66 -1.20 1.34 -10.10
CA ALA A 66 -1.05 1.61 -11.53
C ALA A 66 -1.60 2.97 -11.96
N GLY A 67 -2.73 3.40 -11.38
CA GLY A 67 -3.31 4.72 -11.65
C GLY A 67 -2.42 5.88 -11.19
N PHE A 68 -1.81 5.76 -10.00
CA PHE A 68 -0.81 6.71 -9.50
C PHE A 68 0.40 6.78 -10.43
N ALA A 69 0.95 5.62 -10.81
CA ALA A 69 2.10 5.54 -11.70
C ALA A 69 1.78 6.13 -13.09
N ALA A 70 0.58 5.87 -13.62
CA ALA A 70 0.13 6.44 -14.88
C ALA A 70 0.02 7.96 -14.82
N LEU A 71 -0.54 8.51 -13.74
CA LEU A 71 -0.65 9.95 -13.54
C LEU A 71 0.72 10.61 -13.41
N ALA A 72 1.60 10.07 -12.56
CA ALA A 72 2.95 10.61 -12.38
C ALA A 72 3.75 10.59 -13.69
N ARG A 73 3.64 9.52 -14.48
CA ARG A 73 4.27 9.44 -15.81
C ARG A 73 3.70 10.48 -16.78
N ALA A 74 2.38 10.67 -16.78
CA ALA A 74 1.73 11.69 -17.62
C ALA A 74 2.11 13.12 -17.21
N ASP A 75 2.42 13.34 -15.93
CA ASP A 75 2.90 14.62 -15.38
C ASP A 75 4.41 14.84 -15.58
N GLY A 76 5.11 13.88 -16.18
CA GLY A 76 6.50 14.03 -16.63
C GLY A 76 7.57 13.32 -15.79
N TYR A 77 7.19 12.60 -14.74
CA TYR A 77 8.11 11.82 -13.91
C TYR A 77 8.55 10.53 -14.59
N ARG A 78 9.74 10.03 -14.21
CA ARG A 78 10.07 8.61 -14.33
C ARG A 78 9.55 7.88 -13.10
N VAL A 79 9.04 6.66 -13.26
CA VAL A 79 8.53 5.87 -12.14
C VAL A 79 9.04 4.43 -12.25
N ARG A 80 9.69 3.93 -11.21
CA ARG A 80 10.18 2.54 -11.09
C ARG A 80 9.69 1.87 -9.80
N ALA A 81 9.63 0.54 -9.79
CA ALA A 81 9.48 -0.23 -8.56
C ALA A 81 10.85 -0.36 -7.84
N GLY A 82 10.85 -0.21 -6.52
CA GLY A 82 12.00 -0.48 -5.65
C GLY A 82 11.84 -1.83 -4.96
N GLU A 83 12.53 -2.85 -5.43
CA GLU A 83 12.37 -4.24 -4.97
C GLU A 83 13.45 -4.68 -3.95
N GLN A 84 14.39 -3.78 -3.65
CA GLN A 84 15.49 -4.02 -2.73
C GLN A 84 15.20 -3.44 -1.36
N ALA A 85 15.76 -4.05 -0.31
CA ALA A 85 15.82 -3.44 1.01
C ALA A 85 16.53 -2.09 0.92
N LEU A 86 16.06 -1.11 1.70
CA LEU A 86 16.47 0.29 1.54
C LEU A 86 17.89 0.57 2.03
N ASP A 87 18.44 -0.33 2.84
CA ASP A 87 19.82 -0.30 3.32
C ASP A 87 20.83 -0.96 2.36
N MET A 88 20.36 -1.53 1.25
CA MET A 88 21.25 -2.07 0.23
C MET A 88 21.97 -0.95 -0.53
N PRO A 89 23.27 -1.13 -0.87
CA PRO A 89 24.01 -0.15 -1.65
C PRO A 89 23.29 0.19 -2.97
N GLY A 90 23.08 1.48 -3.21
CA GLY A 90 22.45 2.01 -4.41
C GLY A 90 20.92 1.93 -4.45
N ALA A 91 20.26 1.47 -3.39
CA ALA A 91 18.79 1.34 -3.34
C ALA A 91 18.05 2.67 -3.59
N LEU A 92 18.69 3.81 -3.27
CA LEU A 92 18.13 5.17 -3.44
C LEU A 92 18.89 6.01 -4.48
N ASP A 93 19.81 5.42 -5.25
CA ASP A 93 20.62 6.16 -6.21
C ASP A 93 19.76 6.79 -7.31
N GLY A 94 19.90 8.11 -7.46
CA GLY A 94 19.16 8.92 -8.42
C GLY A 94 17.66 8.97 -8.19
N VAL A 95 17.18 8.56 -7.01
CA VAL A 95 15.79 8.70 -6.59
C VAL A 95 15.56 10.12 -6.11
N ASP A 96 14.61 10.81 -6.72
CA ASP A 96 14.21 12.16 -6.31
C ASP A 96 13.07 12.11 -5.29
N VAL A 97 12.16 11.14 -5.43
CA VAL A 97 11.05 10.91 -4.49
C VAL A 97 10.90 9.41 -4.23
N LEU A 98 10.95 9.01 -2.96
CA LEU A 98 10.56 7.67 -2.53
C LEU A 98 9.08 7.69 -2.13
N VAL A 99 8.30 6.77 -2.66
CA VAL A 99 6.89 6.57 -2.31
C VAL A 99 6.75 5.22 -1.63
N ILE A 100 6.31 5.24 -0.38
CA ILE A 100 6.00 4.06 0.41
C ILE A 100 4.51 4.11 0.71
N SER A 101 3.78 3.10 0.26
CA SER A 101 2.35 3.01 0.50
C SER A 101 2.00 1.71 1.19
N ASN A 102 1.42 1.79 2.38
CA ASN A 102 0.89 0.63 3.11
C ASN A 102 1.91 -0.50 3.28
N ALA A 103 3.17 -0.15 3.54
CA ALA A 103 4.20 -1.12 3.92
C ALA A 103 3.71 -1.93 5.14
N VAL A 104 3.91 -3.25 5.08
CA VAL A 104 3.37 -4.19 6.06
C VAL A 104 4.47 -4.84 6.88
N ARG A 105 4.10 -5.31 8.06
CA ARG A 105 4.98 -6.14 8.90
C ARG A 105 5.26 -7.47 8.18
N PRO A 106 6.43 -8.09 8.36
CA PRO A 106 6.68 -9.42 7.84
C PRO A 106 5.62 -10.43 8.28
N ALA A 107 5.17 -11.26 7.34
CA ALA A 107 4.10 -12.24 7.58
C ALA A 107 4.48 -13.30 8.63
N ASP A 108 5.77 -13.53 8.85
CA ASP A 108 6.29 -14.46 9.86
C ASP A 108 6.28 -13.88 11.28
N GLY A 109 5.93 -12.59 11.45
CA GLY A 109 5.94 -11.92 12.75
C GLY A 109 7.33 -11.69 13.33
N SER A 110 8.38 -11.82 12.51
CA SER A 110 9.79 -11.67 12.94
C SER A 110 10.11 -10.30 13.53
N ARG A 111 9.35 -9.26 13.16
CA ARG A 111 9.49 -7.91 13.70
C ARG A 111 8.17 -7.16 13.75
N PRO A 112 8.07 -6.17 14.66
CA PRO A 112 6.90 -5.31 14.72
C PRO A 112 6.88 -4.27 13.59
N ASP A 113 8.00 -3.80 13.05
CA ASP A 113 7.96 -2.78 12.00
C ASP A 113 8.05 -3.40 10.60
N ALA A 114 7.54 -2.69 9.59
CA ALA A 114 7.75 -3.06 8.19
C ALA A 114 9.25 -3.05 7.84
N PHE A 115 9.94 -2.01 8.33
CA PHE A 115 11.35 -1.74 8.10
C PHE A 115 12.24 -2.26 9.22
N THR A 116 13.49 -2.58 8.88
CA THR A 116 14.54 -2.80 9.87
C THR A 116 15.08 -1.47 10.42
N GLY A 117 15.80 -1.52 11.54
CA GLY A 117 16.46 -0.34 12.08
C GLY A 117 17.52 0.26 11.14
N ALA A 118 18.17 -0.58 10.32
CA ALA A 118 19.14 -0.13 9.32
C ALA A 118 18.47 0.67 8.19
N GLU A 119 17.36 0.16 7.67
CA GLU A 119 16.58 0.86 6.65
C GLU A 119 16.02 2.19 7.16
N ILE A 120 15.54 2.23 8.40
CA ILE A 120 15.06 3.47 9.03
C ILE A 120 16.19 4.49 9.16
N ALA A 121 17.39 4.07 9.59
CA ALA A 121 18.54 4.97 9.70
C ALA A 121 18.97 5.55 8.34
N VAL A 122 18.95 4.71 7.28
CA VAL A 122 19.23 5.17 5.91
C VAL A 122 18.17 6.16 5.43
N LEU A 123 16.89 5.87 5.63
CA LEU A 123 15.81 6.78 5.25
C LEU A 123 15.86 8.10 6.00
N GLU A 124 16.09 8.08 7.31
CA GLU A 124 16.21 9.31 8.11
C GLU A 124 17.36 10.18 7.59
N THR A 125 18.52 9.57 7.33
CA THR A 125 19.70 10.27 6.79
C THR A 125 19.40 10.84 5.42
N TRP A 126 18.88 10.02 4.50
CA TRP A 126 18.57 10.43 3.13
C TRP A 126 17.57 11.58 3.08
N VAL A 127 16.52 11.56 3.91
CA VAL A 127 15.56 12.68 4.01
C VAL A 127 16.23 13.94 4.56
N ARG A 128 17.08 13.82 5.60
CA ARG A 128 17.83 14.96 6.15
C ARG A 128 18.80 15.59 5.16
N GLU A 129 19.33 14.80 4.24
CA GLU A 129 20.23 15.24 3.16
C GLU A 129 19.50 15.82 1.94
N GLY A 130 18.16 15.87 1.98
CA GLY A 130 17.33 16.52 0.95
C GLY A 130 16.48 15.57 0.10
N GLY A 131 16.51 14.26 0.39
CA GLY A 131 15.59 13.30 -0.22
C GLY A 131 14.13 13.56 0.14
N ALA A 132 13.22 13.31 -0.78
CA ALA A 132 11.79 13.50 -0.56
C ALA A 132 11.06 12.16 -0.34
N LEU A 133 10.39 12.01 0.81
CA LEU A 133 9.60 10.82 1.13
C LEU A 133 8.10 11.16 1.13
N LEU A 134 7.33 10.37 0.38
CA LEU A 134 5.88 10.23 0.55
C LEU A 134 5.58 8.92 1.27
N LEU A 135 5.24 8.99 2.55
CA LEU A 135 4.80 7.85 3.36
C LEU A 135 3.28 7.88 3.51
N ALA A 136 2.60 6.88 2.96
CA ALA A 136 1.16 6.67 3.13
C ALA A 136 0.90 5.41 3.97
N ALA A 137 0.16 5.57 5.05
CA ALA A 137 -0.34 4.48 5.88
C ALA A 137 -1.85 4.69 6.09
N ASP A 138 -2.63 3.72 5.61
CA ASP A 138 -4.08 3.69 5.78
C ASP A 138 -4.44 3.31 7.24
N HIS A 139 -5.68 2.93 7.49
CA HIS A 139 -6.18 2.43 8.76
C HIS A 139 -5.32 1.28 9.36
N ALA A 140 -5.59 0.89 10.60
CA ALA A 140 -4.94 -0.28 11.19
C ALA A 140 -4.96 -1.50 10.22
N PRO A 141 -3.83 -2.22 10.05
CA PRO A 141 -2.63 -2.18 10.88
C PRO A 141 -1.48 -1.29 10.34
N TYR A 142 -1.68 -0.52 9.28
CA TYR A 142 -0.57 0.12 8.55
C TYR A 142 0.17 1.16 9.39
N GLY A 143 -0.55 2.03 10.11
CA GLY A 143 0.09 3.00 11.00
C GLY A 143 0.98 2.35 12.06
N SER A 144 0.55 1.23 12.65
CA SER A 144 1.39 0.45 13.57
C SER A 144 2.62 -0.11 12.85
N ALA A 145 2.49 -0.66 11.65
CA ALA A 145 3.62 -1.22 10.89
C ALA A 145 4.71 -0.18 10.53
N ASN A 146 4.34 1.10 10.50
CA ASN A 146 5.21 2.21 10.11
C ASN A 146 5.57 3.12 11.30
N GLU A 147 5.26 2.71 12.53
CA GLU A 147 5.37 3.55 13.73
C GLU A 147 6.80 4.01 14.01
N THR A 148 7.80 3.12 13.90
CA THR A 148 9.18 3.48 14.20
C THR A 148 9.76 4.41 13.13
N LEU A 149 9.45 4.19 11.85
CA LEU A 149 9.84 5.10 10.76
C LEU A 149 9.19 6.48 10.94
N GLY A 150 7.87 6.53 11.21
CA GLY A 150 7.18 7.79 11.46
C GLY A 150 7.84 8.58 12.59
N ARG A 151 8.14 7.91 13.72
CA ARG A 151 8.78 8.54 14.88
C ARG A 151 10.18 9.06 14.59
N ALA A 152 10.99 8.32 13.82
CA ALA A 152 12.32 8.77 13.40
C ALA A 152 12.25 10.09 12.58
N LEU A 153 11.15 10.28 11.85
CA LEU A 153 10.86 11.50 11.09
C LEU A 153 10.03 12.55 11.86
N GLY A 154 9.78 12.32 13.15
CA GLY A 154 9.03 13.25 14.01
C GLY A 154 7.50 13.22 13.85
N VAL A 155 6.95 12.13 13.31
CA VAL A 155 5.51 11.93 13.09
C VAL A 155 4.98 10.79 13.96
N GLU A 156 3.89 11.04 14.70
CA GLU A 156 3.17 10.00 15.43
C GLU A 156 2.11 9.33 14.55
N MET A 157 2.17 8.00 14.41
CA MET A 157 1.26 7.25 13.53
C MET A 157 -0.02 6.82 14.26
N GLY A 158 -1.17 7.11 13.64
CA GLY A 158 -2.48 6.64 14.12
C GLY A 158 -2.64 5.11 13.97
N LYS A 159 -3.31 4.47 14.94
CA LYS A 159 -3.50 3.01 14.99
C LYS A 159 -4.96 2.58 14.89
N GLY A 160 -5.83 3.48 14.45
CA GLY A 160 -7.28 3.31 14.43
C GLY A 160 -7.88 3.37 13.03
N TYR A 161 -9.19 3.59 12.99
CA TYR A 161 -9.98 3.79 11.77
C TYR A 161 -10.63 5.16 11.84
N ALA A 162 -10.63 5.90 10.73
CA ALA A 162 -11.47 7.08 10.57
C ALA A 162 -12.81 6.65 9.97
N PHE A 163 -13.91 7.05 10.60
CA PHE A 163 -15.26 6.76 10.12
C PHE A 163 -16.13 8.01 10.21
N VAL A 164 -17.05 8.15 9.26
CA VAL A 164 -18.15 9.09 9.36
C VAL A 164 -19.23 8.43 10.21
N PRO A 165 -19.68 9.04 11.32
CA PRO A 165 -20.74 8.50 12.17
C PRO A 165 -22.08 8.31 11.45
#